data_AF-A0A1Z4QNE1-F1
#
_entry.id   AF-A0A1Z4QNE1-F1
#
_cell.length_a   1.000
_cell.length_b   1.000
_cell.length_c   1.000
_cell.angle_alpha   90.00
_cell.angle_beta   90.00
_cell.angle_gamma   90.00
#
_symmetry.space_group_name_H-M   'P 1'
#
loop_
_entity.id
_entity.type
_entity.pdbx_description
1 polymer ?
#
loop_
_entity_poly.entity_id
_entity_poly.type
_entity_poly.pdbx_seq_one_letter_code
_entity_poly.pdbx_strand_id
1 'polypeptide(L)'
;MFSIYILTYNEELDIAACIESAMLSDDIIVVDSCSSDRTMEIASSYPIRVVQHAFESHGRQRTWMLKSILPKHEWVYILEADERMTPELFAECLAAISNPDYIGYYVAERVMFMNRWIRHSTQYPRYQLRLFRHGKVWFSDYGHTEREVCDGATNFLKETYPHYTCSKGLSRWIEKHNRYSTDEAQETLFQLQQGKVVWQDLFFGKSEVERRRALKDLSLRLPARPLLRFMYMYFLLGGCLDGGAGLAWCTLQAFYEYLILLKVWEMKHLPIPSLDTKIPLGEESRQQADVA
;
A
#
# COMPACT_ATOMS: atom_id res chain seq x y z
N MET A 1 5.25 23.88 17.32
CA MET A 1 4.46 22.65 17.55
C MET A 1 3.68 22.35 16.27
N PHE A 2 3.24 21.11 16.07
CA PHE A 2 2.44 20.70 14.90
C PHE A 2 1.32 19.75 15.33
N SER A 3 0.20 19.76 14.63
CA SER A 3 -0.93 18.87 14.88
C SER A 3 -0.70 17.51 14.23
N ILE A 4 -1.23 16.43 14.80
CA ILE A 4 -1.11 15.07 14.24
C ILE A 4 -2.50 14.54 13.88
N TYR A 5 -2.69 14.20 12.60
CA TYR A 5 -3.82 13.41 12.16
C TYR A 5 -3.47 11.93 12.18
N ILE A 6 -4.38 11.10 12.67
CA ILE A 6 -4.28 9.65 12.66
C ILE A 6 -5.44 9.09 11.84
N LEU A 7 -5.15 8.47 10.70
CA LEU A 7 -6.16 7.78 9.88
C LEU A 7 -6.31 6.34 10.35
N THR A 8 -7.56 5.86 10.48
CA THR A 8 -7.82 4.52 11.00
C THR A 8 -9.05 3.83 10.38
N TYR A 9 -9.00 2.49 10.34
CA TYR A 9 -10.11 1.60 9.99
C TYR A 9 -9.89 0.17 10.52
N ASN A 10 -10.67 -0.23 11.51
CA ASN A 10 -10.59 -1.54 12.17
C ASN A 10 -9.17 -1.89 12.66
N GLU A 11 -8.65 -1.03 13.55
CA GLU A 11 -7.29 -0.96 14.08
C GLU A 11 -7.24 -1.14 15.61
N GLU A 12 -8.15 -1.92 16.19
CA GLU A 12 -8.23 -2.08 17.66
C GLU A 12 -6.94 -2.59 18.32
N LEU A 13 -6.08 -3.27 17.55
CA LEU A 13 -4.78 -3.78 18.02
C LEU A 13 -3.68 -2.70 18.05
N ASP A 14 -3.77 -1.68 17.18
CA ASP A 14 -2.68 -0.75 16.92
C ASP A 14 -2.99 0.69 17.37
N ILE A 15 -4.27 1.07 17.39
CA ILE A 15 -4.69 2.45 17.59
C ILE A 15 -4.21 3.04 18.93
N ALA A 16 -4.21 2.25 20.01
CA ALA A 16 -3.74 2.68 21.32
C ALA A 16 -2.26 3.09 21.27
N ALA A 17 -1.40 2.19 20.79
CA ALA A 17 0.04 2.44 20.70
C ALA A 17 0.37 3.56 19.69
N CYS A 18 -0.43 3.71 18.63
CA CYS A 18 -0.33 4.83 17.69
C CYS A 18 -0.57 6.18 18.40
N ILE A 19 -1.72 6.30 19.09
CA ILE A 19 -2.09 7.50 19.83
C ILE A 19 -1.02 7.83 20.88
N GLU A 20 -0.62 6.84 21.69
CA GLU A 20 0.40 7.01 22.73
C GLU A 20 1.72 7.52 22.17
N SER A 21 2.15 7.00 21.00
CA SER A 21 3.36 7.48 20.33
C SER A 21 3.23 8.93 19.83
N ALA A 22 2.01 9.37 19.50
CA ALA A 22 1.70 10.70 19.01
C ALA A 22 1.46 11.74 20.13
N MET A 23 1.31 11.33 21.41
CA MET A 23 1.10 12.20 22.59
C MET A 23 2.26 13.17 22.91
N LEU A 24 3.27 13.22 22.05
CA LEU A 24 4.27 14.28 22.01
C LEU A 24 3.70 15.62 21.50
N SER A 25 2.65 15.57 20.67
CA SER A 25 1.88 16.75 20.24
C SER A 25 0.72 17.03 21.21
N ASP A 26 0.39 18.31 21.37
CA ASP A 26 -0.76 18.79 22.13
C ASP A 26 -2.05 18.91 21.29
N ASP A 27 -2.03 18.46 20.03
CA ASP A 27 -3.22 18.37 19.18
C ASP A 27 -3.18 17.10 18.30
N ILE A 28 -3.98 16.12 18.70
CA ILE A 28 -4.13 14.83 18.01
C ILE A 28 -5.58 14.69 17.57
N ILE A 29 -5.75 14.29 16.31
CA ILE A 29 -7.04 14.15 15.65
C ILE A 29 -7.09 12.76 15.01
N VAL A 30 -7.89 11.86 15.57
CA VAL A 30 -8.19 10.57 14.96
C VAL A 30 -9.34 10.74 13.98
N VAL A 31 -9.14 10.30 12.74
CA VAL A 31 -10.15 10.25 11.69
C VAL A 31 -10.44 8.80 11.36
N ASP A 32 -11.57 8.33 11.86
CA ASP A 32 -12.03 6.96 11.73
C ASP A 32 -12.94 6.77 10.51
N SER A 33 -12.65 5.72 9.74
CA SER A 33 -13.39 5.35 8.53
C SER A 33 -14.64 4.52 8.83
N CYS A 34 -15.32 4.82 9.94
CA CYS A 34 -16.45 4.06 10.46
C CYS A 34 -16.09 2.61 10.82
N SER A 35 -15.11 2.45 11.72
CA SER A 35 -14.71 1.14 12.23
C SER A 35 -15.89 0.40 12.88
N SER A 36 -15.90 -0.92 12.72
CA SER A 36 -16.88 -1.86 13.29
C SER A 36 -16.36 -2.64 14.49
N ASP A 37 -15.05 -2.55 14.76
CA ASP A 37 -14.39 -3.15 15.92
C ASP A 37 -14.27 -2.15 17.09
N ARG A 38 -13.42 -2.46 18.08
CA ARG A 38 -13.25 -1.59 19.27
C ARG A 38 -12.38 -0.36 19.03
N THR A 39 -11.97 -0.06 17.80
CA THR A 39 -11.08 1.08 17.48
C THR A 39 -11.59 2.39 18.06
N MET A 40 -12.89 2.69 17.87
CA MET A 40 -13.50 3.93 18.36
C MET A 40 -13.59 3.97 19.88
N GLU A 41 -13.98 2.86 20.52
CA GLU A 41 -14.01 2.73 21.98
C GLU A 41 -12.64 3.04 22.58
N ILE A 42 -11.57 2.48 22.00
CA ILE A 42 -10.20 2.68 22.46
C ILE A 42 -9.77 4.13 22.22
N ALA A 43 -9.94 4.66 21.01
CA ALA A 43 -9.54 6.03 20.68
C ALA A 43 -10.24 7.08 21.56
N SER A 44 -11.54 6.91 21.84
CA SER A 44 -12.32 7.81 22.68
C SER A 44 -11.94 7.78 24.17
N SER A 45 -11.14 6.80 24.62
CA SER A 45 -10.62 6.77 25.99
C SER A 45 -9.47 7.78 26.22
N TYR A 46 -8.85 8.29 25.15
CA TYR A 46 -7.78 9.27 25.20
C TYR A 46 -8.32 10.71 25.13
N PRO A 47 -7.62 11.71 25.70
CA PRO A 47 -8.03 13.12 25.65
C PRO A 47 -7.71 13.77 24.29
N ILE A 48 -8.24 13.20 23.20
CA ILE A 48 -7.97 13.62 21.82
C ILE A 48 -9.26 13.89 21.05
N ARG A 49 -9.16 14.53 19.89
CA ARG A 49 -10.32 14.71 19.00
C ARG A 49 -10.51 13.44 18.17
N VAL A 50 -11.72 12.90 18.15
CA VAL A 50 -12.09 11.75 17.31
C VAL A 50 -13.23 12.17 16.39
N VAL A 51 -13.05 11.95 15.09
CA VAL A 51 -14.03 12.30 14.05
C VAL A 51 -14.25 11.08 13.17
N GLN A 52 -15.49 10.82 12.79
CA GLN A 52 -15.82 9.75 11.85
C GLN A 52 -16.17 10.32 10.47
N HIS A 53 -15.72 9.63 9.43
CA HIS A 53 -16.10 9.93 8.05
C HIS A 53 -16.00 8.66 7.20
N ALA A 54 -17.08 8.34 6.49
CA ALA A 54 -17.12 7.17 5.63
C ALA A 54 -16.03 7.21 4.55
N PHE A 55 -15.30 6.12 4.39
CA PHE A 55 -14.20 6.05 3.44
C PHE A 55 -14.72 6.01 1.99
N GLU A 56 -14.24 6.93 1.17
CA GLU A 56 -14.46 6.93 -0.28
C GLU A 56 -13.24 6.39 -1.04
N SER A 57 -12.08 7.00 -0.81
CA SER A 57 -10.78 6.63 -1.37
C SER A 57 -9.67 7.26 -0.52
N HIS A 58 -8.42 6.81 -0.68
CA HIS A 58 -7.28 7.34 0.08
C HIS A 58 -7.10 8.86 -0.13
N GLY A 59 -7.05 9.33 -1.38
CA GLY A 59 -6.84 10.74 -1.69
C GLY A 59 -8.02 11.61 -1.28
N ARG A 60 -9.26 11.14 -1.46
CA ARG A 60 -10.47 11.86 -1.02
C ARG A 60 -10.57 11.93 0.49
N GLN A 61 -10.26 10.86 1.21
CA GLN A 61 -10.28 10.85 2.68
C GLN A 61 -9.27 11.85 3.25
N ARG A 62 -8.02 11.85 2.76
CA ARG A 62 -6.98 12.79 3.22
C ARG A 62 -7.34 14.24 2.89
N THR A 63 -7.83 14.50 1.68
CA THR A 63 -8.24 15.86 1.30
C THR A 63 -9.47 16.33 2.08
N TRP A 64 -10.46 15.46 2.30
CA TRP A 64 -11.63 15.76 3.12
C TRP A 64 -11.21 16.09 4.55
N MET A 65 -10.34 15.27 5.15
CA MET A 65 -9.81 15.47 6.50
C MET A 65 -9.14 16.85 6.63
N LEU A 66 -8.23 17.17 5.71
CA LEU A 66 -7.50 18.44 5.73
C LEU A 66 -8.43 19.65 5.53
N LYS A 67 -9.50 19.52 4.74
CA LYS A 67 -10.45 20.62 4.49
C LYS A 67 -11.48 20.79 5.60
N SER A 68 -11.96 19.69 6.18
CA SER A 68 -13.13 19.68 7.05
C SER A 68 -12.75 19.79 8.53
N ILE A 69 -11.54 19.37 8.91
CA ILE A 69 -11.11 19.35 10.30
C ILE A 69 -9.94 20.30 10.47
N LEU A 70 -10.16 21.42 11.17
CA LEU A 70 -9.10 22.41 11.39
C LEU A 70 -8.09 21.92 12.45
N PRO A 71 -6.79 21.94 12.15
CA PRO A 71 -5.74 21.70 13.13
C PRO A 71 -5.57 22.92 14.04
N LYS A 72 -5.03 22.70 15.24
CA LYS A 72 -4.63 23.77 16.17
C LYS A 72 -3.40 24.54 15.65
N HIS A 73 -2.49 23.85 14.96
CA HIS A 73 -1.23 24.40 14.47
C HIS A 73 -1.20 24.56 12.96
N GLU A 74 -0.35 25.46 12.46
CA GLU A 74 -0.14 25.66 11.02
C GLU A 74 0.44 24.42 10.35
N TRP A 75 1.33 23.70 11.04
CA TRP A 75 1.95 22.48 10.55
C TRP A 75 1.17 21.25 11.03
N VAL A 76 1.06 20.26 10.15
CA VAL A 76 0.35 19.01 10.40
C VAL A 76 1.23 17.81 10.02
N TYR A 77 1.07 16.72 10.75
CA TYR A 77 1.67 15.42 10.45
C TYR A 77 0.57 14.39 10.21
N ILE A 78 0.67 13.58 9.15
CA ILE A 78 -0.25 12.45 8.91
C ILE A 78 0.40 11.13 9.34
N LEU A 79 -0.27 10.40 10.22
CA LEU A 79 0.09 9.07 10.68
C LEU A 79 -1.04 8.07 10.34
N GLU A 80 -0.70 6.83 10.02
CA GLU A 80 -1.65 5.73 9.94
C GLU A 80 -1.67 4.95 11.25
N ALA A 81 -2.78 4.32 11.60
CA ALA A 81 -2.94 3.67 12.91
C ALA A 81 -1.95 2.53 13.18
N ASP A 82 -1.40 1.89 12.15
CA ASP A 82 -0.35 0.86 12.25
C ASP A 82 1.07 1.46 12.22
N GLU A 83 1.21 2.78 12.31
CA GLU A 83 2.49 3.48 12.36
C GLU A 83 2.73 4.11 13.73
N ARG A 84 4.00 4.44 14.03
CA ARG A 84 4.39 5.07 15.31
C ARG A 84 5.25 6.31 15.10
N MET A 85 4.92 7.39 15.80
CA MET A 85 5.79 8.55 15.92
C MET A 85 6.92 8.25 16.91
N THR A 86 8.17 8.52 16.54
CA THR A 86 9.30 8.36 17.48
C THR A 86 9.72 9.71 18.05
N PRO A 87 10.26 9.76 19.29
CA PRO A 87 10.75 11.01 19.89
C PRO A 87 11.81 11.70 19.03
N GLU A 88 12.68 10.93 18.35
CA GLU A 88 13.74 11.46 17.48
C GLU A 88 13.14 12.13 16.24
N LEU A 89 12.18 11.46 15.58
CA LEU A 89 11.47 12.02 14.44
C LEU A 89 10.67 13.26 14.84
N PHE A 90 10.01 13.24 16.00
CA PHE A 90 9.28 14.39 16.50
C PHE A 90 10.20 15.60 16.75
N ALA A 91 11.37 15.38 17.33
CA ALA A 91 12.37 16.42 17.54
C ALA A 91 12.91 17.00 16.22
N GLU A 92 13.19 16.14 15.23
CA GLU A 92 13.59 16.59 13.88
C GLU A 92 12.47 17.40 13.20
N CYS A 93 11.21 16.95 13.30
CA CYS A 93 10.05 17.68 12.80
C CYS A 93 9.96 19.09 13.41
N LEU A 94 10.14 19.23 14.74
CA LEU A 94 10.12 20.53 15.41
C LEU A 94 11.23 21.47 14.91
N ALA A 95 12.42 20.94 14.64
CA ALA A 95 13.50 21.72 14.04
C ALA A 95 13.15 22.11 12.59
N ALA A 96 12.59 21.18 11.81
CA ALA A 96 12.26 21.36 10.40
C ALA A 96 11.19 22.45 10.18
N ILE A 97 10.12 22.48 10.98
CA ILE A 97 9.05 23.49 10.83
C ILE A 97 9.51 24.93 11.07
N SER A 98 10.69 25.14 11.67
CA SER A 98 11.27 26.47 11.87
C SER A 98 11.88 27.05 10.59
N ASN A 99 12.08 26.23 9.55
CA ASN A 99 12.61 26.67 8.27
C ASN A 99 11.46 27.22 7.38
N PRO A 100 11.50 28.52 7.00
CA PRO A 100 10.44 29.12 6.22
C PRO A 100 10.44 28.71 4.73
N ASP A 101 11.54 28.16 4.22
CA ASP A 101 11.75 27.87 2.80
C ASP A 101 10.92 26.69 2.30
N TYR A 102 10.53 25.80 3.21
CA TYR A 102 9.80 24.58 2.89
C TYR A 102 8.38 24.62 3.44
N ILE A 103 7.48 23.97 2.70
CA ILE A 103 6.09 23.77 3.07
C ILE A 103 5.78 22.32 3.47
N GLY A 104 6.73 21.40 3.26
CA GLY A 104 6.49 19.98 3.46
C GLY A 104 7.77 19.16 3.49
N TYR A 105 7.70 18.03 4.20
CA TYR A 105 8.80 17.12 4.40
C TYR A 105 8.38 15.66 4.21
N TYR A 106 9.17 14.97 3.40
CA TYR A 106 9.07 13.53 3.22
C TYR A 106 9.81 12.79 4.32
N VAL A 107 9.21 11.72 4.82
CA VAL A 107 9.77 10.88 5.89
C VAL A 107 9.77 9.44 5.42
N ALA A 108 10.87 8.73 5.65
CA ALA A 108 10.98 7.33 5.25
C ALA A 108 10.39 6.39 6.28
N GLU A 109 9.70 5.34 5.80
CA GLU A 109 9.11 4.32 6.65
C GLU A 109 10.10 3.19 6.99
N ARG A 110 9.95 2.62 8.19
CA ARG A 110 10.62 1.40 8.66
C ARG A 110 9.60 0.27 8.73
N VAL A 111 9.57 -0.57 7.69
CA VAL A 111 8.65 -1.72 7.67
C VAL A 111 9.03 -2.71 8.76
N MET A 112 8.12 -2.90 9.72
CA MET A 112 8.24 -3.85 10.81
C MET A 112 7.51 -5.15 10.44
N PHE A 113 8.24 -6.25 10.42
CA PHE A 113 7.71 -7.58 10.14
C PHE A 113 8.34 -8.60 11.09
N MET A 114 7.52 -9.47 11.71
CA MET A 114 7.95 -10.42 12.73
C MET A 114 8.79 -9.74 13.85
N ASN A 115 8.32 -8.58 14.33
CA ASN A 115 8.98 -7.74 15.34
C ASN A 115 10.42 -7.31 14.98
N ARG A 116 10.74 -7.27 13.68
CA ARG A 116 12.04 -6.82 13.17
C ARG A 116 11.85 -5.81 12.06
N TRP A 117 12.72 -4.81 12.02
CA TRP A 117 12.80 -3.91 10.88
C TRP A 117 13.43 -4.63 9.69
N ILE A 118 12.70 -4.74 8.60
CA ILE A 118 13.20 -5.29 7.34
C ILE A 118 13.88 -4.15 6.56
N ARG A 119 15.21 -4.13 6.58
CA ARG A 119 16.02 -3.02 6.05
C ARG A 119 16.31 -3.13 4.57
N HIS A 120 16.43 -4.36 4.09
CA HIS A 120 17.09 -4.62 2.81
C HIS A 120 16.10 -4.83 1.67
N SER A 121 14.99 -5.52 1.95
CA SER A 121 14.07 -6.05 0.93
C SER A 121 12.71 -5.31 0.86
N THR A 122 12.66 -4.08 1.34
CA THR A 122 11.43 -3.26 1.43
C THR A 122 11.45 -2.01 0.55
N GLN A 123 12.46 -1.89 -0.34
CA GLN A 123 12.72 -0.67 -1.12
C GLN A 123 13.04 0.55 -0.25
N TYR A 124 13.58 0.31 0.95
CA TYR A 124 14.05 1.36 1.84
C TYR A 124 15.23 2.14 1.22
N PRO A 125 15.27 3.48 1.34
CA PRO A 125 14.25 4.33 1.95
C PRO A 125 13.05 4.57 1.03
N ARG A 126 11.84 4.33 1.55
CA ARG A 126 10.58 4.70 0.88
C ARG A 126 10.00 5.93 1.55
N TYR A 127 10.08 7.05 0.85
CA TYR A 127 9.66 8.36 1.33
C TYR A 127 8.19 8.62 1.07
N GLN A 128 7.51 9.21 2.06
CA GLN A 128 6.12 9.66 1.96
C GLN A 128 6.00 11.07 2.56
N LEU A 129 5.19 11.94 1.96
CA LEU A 129 4.97 13.29 2.48
C LEU A 129 4.15 13.20 3.77
N ARG A 130 4.78 13.51 4.92
CA ARG A 130 4.17 13.28 6.23
C ARG A 130 3.94 14.56 7.02
N LEU A 131 4.93 15.45 7.05
CA LEU A 131 4.87 16.73 7.74
C LEU A 131 4.68 17.85 6.71
N PHE A 132 3.69 18.71 6.86
CA PHE A 132 3.47 19.82 5.91
C PHE A 132 2.62 20.94 6.51
N ARG A 133 2.64 22.10 5.85
CA ARG A 133 1.77 23.22 6.21
C ARG A 133 0.34 22.96 5.76
N HIS A 134 -0.59 23.09 6.69
CA HIS A 134 -2.00 23.07 6.42
C HIS A 134 -2.36 24.16 5.38
N GLY A 135 -3.24 23.84 4.44
CA GLY A 135 -3.60 24.78 3.37
C GLY A 135 -2.58 24.92 2.24
N LYS A 136 -1.49 24.15 2.24
CA LYS A 136 -0.49 24.14 1.14
C LYS A 136 -0.33 22.79 0.43
N VAL A 137 -0.97 21.74 0.94
CA VAL A 137 -0.86 20.37 0.43
C VAL A 137 -2.23 19.72 0.38
N TRP A 138 -2.50 19.02 -0.73
CA TRP A 138 -3.71 18.23 -0.97
C TRP A 138 -3.36 16.87 -1.56
N PHE A 139 -4.30 15.93 -1.52
CA PHE A 139 -4.13 14.60 -2.11
C PHE A 139 -5.15 14.36 -3.23
N SER A 140 -4.66 13.79 -4.34
CA SER A 140 -5.46 13.43 -5.50
C SER A 140 -5.37 11.93 -5.77
N ASP A 141 -6.47 11.32 -6.18
CA ASP A 141 -6.48 9.91 -6.55
C ASP A 141 -5.70 9.71 -7.87
N TYR A 142 -4.84 8.69 -7.90
CA TYR A 142 -4.04 8.30 -9.06
C TYR A 142 -4.00 6.76 -9.15
N GLY A 143 -4.93 6.18 -9.89
CA GLY A 143 -5.11 4.72 -9.96
C GLY A 143 -5.51 4.15 -8.59
N HIS A 144 -4.84 3.09 -8.13
CA HIS A 144 -5.01 2.53 -6.79
C HIS A 144 -4.21 3.28 -5.70
N THR A 145 -3.47 4.32 -6.09
CA THR A 145 -2.61 5.12 -5.20
C THR A 145 -3.09 6.56 -5.13
N GLU A 146 -2.46 7.35 -4.26
CA GLU A 146 -2.69 8.79 -4.18
C GLU A 146 -1.41 9.55 -4.58
N ARG A 147 -1.58 10.81 -4.97
CA ARG A 147 -0.49 11.76 -5.19
C ARG A 147 -0.74 13.04 -4.44
N GLU A 148 0.29 13.48 -3.74
CA GLU A 148 0.39 14.80 -3.13
C GLU A 148 0.49 15.90 -4.19
N VAL A 149 -0.19 17.00 -3.93
CA VAL A 149 -0.14 18.25 -4.71
C VAL A 149 0.33 19.34 -3.75
N CYS A 150 1.52 19.88 -4.01
CA CYS A 150 2.22 20.81 -3.12
C CYS A 150 2.30 22.21 -3.74
N ASP A 151 1.92 23.24 -2.97
CA ASP A 151 2.08 24.65 -3.32
C ASP A 151 3.34 25.26 -2.67
N GLY A 152 4.51 24.78 -3.09
CA GLY A 152 5.80 25.23 -2.58
C GLY A 152 6.88 24.15 -2.56
N ALA A 153 8.06 24.51 -2.06
CA ALA A 153 9.19 23.59 -1.97
C ALA A 153 9.03 22.57 -0.83
N THR A 154 9.53 21.36 -1.06
CA THR A 154 9.54 20.26 -0.10
C THR A 154 10.96 19.76 0.14
N ASN A 155 11.20 19.13 1.28
CA ASN A 155 12.49 18.52 1.59
C ASN A 155 12.31 17.13 2.23
N PHE A 156 13.40 16.49 2.67
CA PHE A 156 13.42 15.16 3.26
C PHE A 156 13.94 15.23 4.70
N LEU A 157 13.30 14.49 5.61
CA LEU A 157 13.81 14.23 6.95
C LEU A 157 14.72 13.01 6.95
N LYS A 158 15.62 12.95 7.93
CA LYS A 158 16.58 11.86 8.10
C LYS A 158 16.03 10.76 9.01
N GLU A 159 15.32 11.15 10.06
CA GLU A 159 14.61 10.23 10.94
C GLU A 159 13.45 9.58 10.22
N THR A 160 12.98 8.49 10.80
CA THR A 160 12.04 7.57 10.15
C THR A 160 10.95 7.15 11.13
N TYR A 161 9.91 6.46 10.68
CA TYR A 161 8.85 5.94 11.56
C TYR A 161 8.64 4.43 11.38
N PRO A 162 8.43 3.65 12.46
CA PRO A 162 8.00 2.27 12.36
C PRO A 162 6.61 2.14 11.74
N HIS A 163 6.45 1.19 10.82
CA HIS A 163 5.18 0.82 10.18
C HIS A 163 4.94 -0.69 10.34
N TYR A 164 3.94 -1.07 11.13
CA TYR A 164 3.62 -2.43 11.53
C TYR A 164 2.65 -3.11 10.56
N THR A 165 3.08 -3.26 9.31
CA THR A 165 2.28 -3.80 8.18
C THR A 165 1.61 -5.18 8.38
N CYS A 166 1.99 -5.93 9.43
CA CYS A 166 1.51 -7.28 9.73
C CYS A 166 1.13 -7.47 11.21
N SER A 167 0.84 -6.39 11.95
CA SER A 167 0.41 -6.43 13.35
C SER A 167 -0.80 -7.35 13.59
N LYS A 168 -1.74 -7.37 12.64
CA LYS A 168 -2.99 -8.16 12.67
C LYS A 168 -2.83 -9.62 12.26
N GLY A 169 -1.58 -10.08 12.15
CA GLY A 169 -1.24 -11.46 11.82
C GLY A 169 -1.25 -11.78 10.33
N LEU A 170 -0.67 -12.95 10.03
CA LEU A 170 -0.42 -13.39 8.66
C LEU A 170 -1.70 -13.68 7.86
N SER A 171 -2.78 -14.11 8.53
CA SER A 171 -4.06 -14.39 7.86
C SER A 171 -4.62 -13.15 7.16
N ARG A 172 -4.68 -12.01 7.87
CA ARG A 172 -5.13 -10.73 7.29
C ARG A 172 -4.18 -10.22 6.22
N TRP A 173 -2.88 -10.45 6.39
CA TRP A 173 -1.88 -10.14 5.35
C TRP A 173 -2.16 -10.94 4.07
N ILE A 174 -2.36 -12.26 4.17
CA ILE A 174 -2.64 -13.13 3.02
C ILE A 174 -3.95 -12.74 2.35
N GLU A 175 -5.02 -12.50 3.10
CA GLU A 175 -6.30 -12.09 2.55
C GLU A 175 -6.21 -10.76 1.78
N LYS A 176 -5.51 -9.76 2.35
CA LYS A 176 -5.24 -8.48 1.69
C LYS A 176 -4.47 -8.68 0.38
N HIS A 177 -3.41 -9.49 0.39
CA HIS A 177 -2.60 -9.77 -0.80
C HIS A 177 -3.36 -10.63 -1.82
N ASN A 178 -4.28 -11.48 -1.39
CA ASN A 178 -5.18 -12.18 -2.30
C ASN A 178 -6.08 -11.17 -3.02
N ARG A 179 -6.71 -10.21 -2.33
CA ARG A 179 -7.50 -9.17 -3.03
C ARG A 179 -6.64 -8.34 -3.97
N TYR A 180 -5.51 -7.80 -3.50
CA TYR A 180 -4.64 -6.93 -4.31
C TYR A 180 -4.03 -7.65 -5.51
N SER A 181 -3.75 -8.95 -5.41
CA SER A 181 -3.25 -9.71 -6.57
C SER A 181 -4.28 -9.84 -7.68
N THR A 182 -5.58 -9.73 -7.38
CA THR A 182 -6.63 -9.66 -8.41
C THR A 182 -6.57 -8.31 -9.13
N ASP A 183 -6.47 -7.21 -8.39
CA ASP A 183 -6.39 -5.86 -8.96
C ASP A 183 -5.12 -5.70 -9.82
N GLU A 184 -3.97 -6.13 -9.31
CA GLU A 184 -2.70 -6.14 -10.05
C GLU A 184 -2.75 -7.07 -11.27
N ALA A 185 -3.48 -8.19 -11.20
CA ALA A 185 -3.65 -9.06 -12.36
C ALA A 185 -4.43 -8.36 -13.48
N GLN A 186 -5.49 -7.61 -13.15
CA GLN A 186 -6.23 -6.81 -14.13
C GLN A 186 -5.36 -5.72 -14.75
N GLU A 187 -4.58 -4.99 -13.94
CA GLU A 187 -3.63 -3.99 -14.44
C GLU A 187 -2.54 -4.63 -15.32
N THR A 188 -2.03 -5.79 -14.92
CA THR A 188 -1.04 -6.56 -15.68
C THR A 188 -1.59 -6.99 -17.03
N LEU A 189 -2.86 -7.43 -17.11
CA LEU A 189 -3.49 -7.77 -18.40
C LEU A 189 -3.55 -6.57 -19.33
N PHE A 190 -4.00 -5.43 -18.81
CA PHE A 190 -4.05 -4.18 -19.56
C PHE A 190 -2.65 -3.79 -20.07
N GLN A 191 -1.62 -3.88 -19.23
CA GLN A 191 -0.23 -3.60 -19.58
C GLN A 191 0.36 -4.60 -20.59
N LEU A 192 0.01 -5.88 -20.51
CA LEU A 192 0.47 -6.89 -21.48
C LEU A 192 -0.18 -6.71 -22.86
N GLN A 193 -1.44 -6.23 -22.90
CA GLN A 193 -2.15 -5.96 -24.15
C GLN A 193 -1.73 -4.64 -24.81
N GLN A 194 -1.49 -3.57 -24.03
CA GLN A 194 -1.22 -2.23 -24.55
C GLN A 194 0.26 -1.80 -24.45
N GLY A 195 1.03 -2.37 -23.53
CA GLY A 195 2.40 -1.97 -23.24
C GLY A 195 3.42 -2.66 -24.15
N LYS A 196 4.48 -1.94 -24.52
CA LYS A 196 5.68 -2.47 -25.19
C LYS A 196 6.88 -2.21 -24.30
N VAL A 197 7.82 -3.17 -24.22
CA VAL A 197 9.10 -2.94 -23.54
C VAL A 197 9.88 -1.90 -24.33
N VAL A 198 10.05 -0.72 -23.75
CA VAL A 198 10.87 0.34 -24.34
C VAL A 198 12.32 0.08 -23.95
N TRP A 199 13.03 -0.70 -24.79
CA TRP A 199 14.41 -1.11 -24.55
C TRP A 199 15.38 0.06 -24.38
N GLN A 200 15.11 1.18 -25.06
CA GLN A 200 15.90 2.40 -24.93
C GLN A 200 15.83 2.95 -23.49
N ASP A 201 14.65 2.93 -22.87
CA ASP A 201 14.47 3.44 -21.50
C ASP A 201 15.13 2.51 -20.47
N LEU A 202 15.21 1.20 -20.75
CA LEU A 202 15.86 0.23 -19.87
C LEU A 202 17.37 0.48 -19.72
N PHE A 203 18.06 0.74 -20.83
CA PHE A 203 19.52 0.90 -20.86
C PHE A 203 19.97 2.37 -20.84
N PHE A 204 19.16 3.27 -21.39
CA PHE A 204 19.51 4.68 -21.63
C PHE A 204 18.48 5.66 -21.06
N GLY A 205 17.48 5.20 -20.30
CA GLY A 205 16.50 6.07 -19.65
C GLY A 205 17.20 7.16 -18.85
N LYS A 206 16.74 8.40 -18.99
CA LYS A 206 17.37 9.57 -18.37
C LYS A 206 16.92 9.74 -16.92
N SER A 207 15.74 9.20 -16.59
CA SER A 207 15.20 9.18 -15.23
C SER A 207 15.15 7.76 -14.65
N GLU A 208 15.24 7.67 -13.32
CA GLU A 208 15.07 6.40 -12.61
C GLU A 208 13.65 5.83 -12.80
N VAL A 209 12.66 6.71 -12.95
CA VAL A 209 11.26 6.34 -13.20
C VAL A 209 11.10 5.64 -14.55
N GLU A 210 11.73 6.15 -15.61
CA GLU A 210 11.74 5.52 -16.95
C GLU A 210 12.36 4.13 -16.90
N ARG A 211 13.54 3.99 -16.29
CA ARG A 211 14.22 2.69 -16.15
C ARG A 211 13.40 1.69 -15.35
N ARG A 212 12.81 2.12 -14.23
CA ARG A 212 11.94 1.27 -13.40
C ARG A 212 10.68 0.83 -14.14
N ARG A 213 10.07 1.70 -14.95
CA ARG A 213 8.92 1.34 -15.80
C ARG A 213 9.31 0.31 -16.86
N ALA A 214 10.39 0.54 -17.61
CA ALA A 214 10.87 -0.40 -18.61
C ALA A 214 11.27 -1.76 -17.99
N LEU A 215 11.88 -1.74 -16.80
CA LEU A 215 12.21 -2.95 -16.04
C LEU A 215 10.94 -3.68 -15.55
N LYS A 216 9.91 -2.95 -15.09
CA LYS A 216 8.59 -3.54 -14.75
C LYS A 216 8.03 -4.25 -15.98
N ASP A 217 7.96 -3.58 -17.12
CA ASP A 217 7.45 -4.14 -18.39
C ASP A 217 8.22 -5.37 -18.86
N LEU A 218 9.56 -5.36 -18.75
CA LEU A 218 10.38 -6.54 -19.05
C LEU A 218 10.09 -7.67 -18.06
N SER A 219 10.04 -7.36 -16.76
CA SER A 219 9.84 -8.35 -15.70
C SER A 219 8.52 -9.11 -15.85
N LEU A 220 7.45 -8.44 -16.31
CA LEU A 220 6.14 -9.04 -16.58
C LEU A 220 6.23 -10.18 -17.63
N ARG A 221 7.26 -10.19 -18.48
CA ARG A 221 7.44 -11.13 -19.60
C ARG A 221 8.49 -12.20 -19.33
N LEU A 222 9.18 -12.16 -18.19
CA LEU A 222 10.20 -13.15 -17.84
C LEU A 222 9.57 -14.45 -17.33
N PRO A 223 10.05 -15.63 -17.77
CA PRO A 223 9.68 -16.88 -17.15
C PRO A 223 10.19 -16.95 -15.71
N ALA A 224 9.50 -17.70 -14.85
CA ALA A 224 9.86 -17.88 -13.44
C ALA A 224 10.04 -16.57 -12.63
N ARG A 225 9.32 -15.50 -13.02
CA ARG A 225 9.37 -14.18 -12.36
C ARG A 225 9.29 -14.22 -10.83
N PRO A 226 8.45 -15.05 -10.17
CA PRO A 226 8.42 -15.13 -8.71
C PRO A 226 9.76 -15.58 -8.12
N LEU A 227 10.41 -16.56 -8.74
CA LEU A 227 11.73 -17.05 -8.31
C LEU A 227 12.80 -15.98 -8.54
N LEU A 228 12.79 -15.32 -9.70
CA LEU A 228 13.74 -14.22 -9.97
C LEU A 228 13.56 -13.06 -8.98
N ARG A 229 12.32 -12.70 -8.64
CA ARG A 229 12.01 -11.70 -7.62
C ARG A 229 12.53 -12.12 -6.25
N PHE A 230 12.34 -13.37 -5.86
CA PHE A 230 12.91 -13.90 -4.62
C PHE A 230 14.43 -13.79 -4.61
N MET A 231 15.11 -14.28 -5.66
CA MET A 231 16.57 -14.26 -5.74
C MET A 231 17.12 -12.84 -5.67
N TYR A 232 16.48 -11.91 -6.38
CA TYR A 232 16.82 -10.49 -6.34
C TYR A 232 16.65 -9.90 -4.93
N MET A 233 15.49 -10.09 -4.30
CA MET A 233 15.21 -9.50 -2.98
C MET A 233 16.04 -10.14 -1.87
N TYR A 234 16.24 -11.44 -1.91
CA TYR A 234 16.90 -12.18 -0.83
C TYR A 234 18.43 -12.07 -0.91
N PHE A 235 19.01 -12.22 -2.10
CA PHE A 235 20.47 -12.19 -2.27
C PHE A 235 21.00 -10.83 -2.71
N LEU A 236 20.43 -10.22 -3.76
CA LEU A 236 20.99 -8.98 -4.32
C LEU A 236 20.68 -7.76 -3.48
N LEU A 237 19.45 -7.65 -2.95
CA LEU A 237 19.11 -6.58 -2.01
C LEU A 237 19.60 -6.87 -0.59
N GLY A 238 20.02 -8.09 -0.28
CA GLY A 238 20.52 -8.47 1.03
C GLY A 238 19.43 -8.85 2.04
N GLY A 239 18.24 -9.28 1.59
CA GLY A 239 17.18 -9.77 2.49
C GLY A 239 17.63 -10.91 3.42
N CYS A 240 18.65 -11.68 3.05
CA CYS A 240 19.27 -12.68 3.92
C CYS A 240 19.91 -12.09 5.19
N LEU A 241 20.33 -10.82 5.16
CA LEU A 241 20.90 -10.11 6.30
C LEU A 241 19.84 -9.79 7.37
N ASP A 242 18.56 -9.78 7.01
CA ASP A 242 17.45 -9.60 7.95
C ASP A 242 17.04 -10.92 8.67
N GLY A 243 17.75 -12.03 8.37
CA GLY A 243 17.57 -13.34 9.01
C GLY A 243 16.26 -14.04 8.61
N GLY A 244 15.67 -14.79 9.54
CA GLY A 244 14.43 -15.54 9.28
C GLY A 244 13.25 -14.66 8.86
N ALA A 245 13.18 -13.43 9.39
CA ALA A 245 12.15 -12.46 8.99
C ALA A 245 12.35 -11.99 7.55
N GLY A 246 13.60 -11.80 7.11
CA GLY A 246 13.94 -11.47 5.73
C GLY A 246 13.62 -12.58 4.75
N LEU A 247 13.90 -13.84 5.12
CA LEU A 247 13.52 -15.01 4.33
C LEU A 247 12.00 -15.09 4.17
N ALA A 248 11.26 -14.98 5.27
CA ALA A 248 9.79 -15.01 5.23
C ALA A 248 9.22 -13.85 4.40
N TRP A 249 9.72 -12.63 4.57
CA TRP A 249 9.30 -11.47 3.78
C TRP A 249 9.53 -11.67 2.28
N CYS A 250 10.75 -12.06 1.88
CA CYS A 250 11.07 -12.30 0.47
C CYS A 250 10.22 -13.44 -0.12
N THR A 251 9.97 -14.49 0.66
CA THR A 251 9.12 -15.62 0.24
C THR A 251 7.67 -15.18 0.03
N LEU A 252 7.12 -14.40 0.96
CA LEU A 252 5.75 -13.86 0.86
C LEU A 252 5.60 -12.92 -0.34
N GLN A 253 6.61 -12.09 -0.62
CA GLN A 253 6.63 -11.21 -1.79
C GLN A 253 6.70 -11.99 -3.11
N ALA A 254 7.47 -13.08 -3.15
CA ALA A 254 7.49 -13.97 -4.31
C ALA A 254 6.18 -14.75 -4.46
N PHE A 255 5.59 -15.21 -3.37
CA PHE A 255 4.27 -15.86 -3.37
C PHE A 255 3.17 -14.91 -3.89
N TYR A 256 3.18 -13.66 -3.45
CA TYR A 256 2.27 -12.63 -3.95
C TYR A 256 2.42 -12.45 -5.48
N GLU A 257 3.66 -12.35 -5.97
CA GLU A 257 3.93 -12.28 -7.42
C GLU A 257 3.41 -13.52 -8.17
N TYR A 258 3.54 -14.69 -7.57
CA TYR A 258 3.03 -15.93 -8.15
C TYR A 258 1.51 -15.93 -8.26
N LEU A 259 0.80 -15.46 -7.23
CA LEU A 259 -0.66 -15.32 -7.26
C LEU A 259 -1.12 -14.40 -8.39
N ILE A 260 -0.45 -13.27 -8.62
CA ILE A 260 -0.75 -12.36 -9.73
C ILE A 260 -0.67 -13.12 -11.06
N LEU A 261 0.41 -13.87 -11.30
CA LEU A 261 0.59 -14.61 -12.54
C LEU A 261 -0.49 -15.68 -12.76
N LEU A 262 -0.84 -16.42 -11.70
CA LEU A 262 -1.91 -17.42 -11.78
C LEU A 262 -3.25 -16.77 -12.12
N LYS A 263 -3.56 -15.60 -11.53
CA LYS A 263 -4.80 -14.86 -11.82
C LYS A 263 -4.83 -14.26 -13.22
N VAL A 264 -3.70 -13.75 -13.72
CA VAL A 264 -3.59 -13.32 -15.12
C VAL A 264 -3.86 -14.50 -16.05
N TRP A 265 -3.29 -15.67 -15.75
CA TRP A 265 -3.57 -16.88 -16.53
C TRP A 265 -5.05 -17.26 -16.44
N GLU A 266 -5.61 -17.28 -15.23
CA GLU A 266 -7.02 -17.60 -14.95
C GLU A 266 -7.96 -16.70 -15.77
N MET A 267 -7.79 -15.38 -15.71
CA MET A 267 -8.59 -14.40 -16.45
C MET A 267 -8.48 -14.55 -17.98
N LYS A 268 -7.38 -15.14 -18.50
CA LYS A 268 -7.21 -15.39 -19.94
C LYS A 268 -7.81 -16.71 -20.41
N HIS A 269 -7.94 -17.70 -19.53
CA HIS A 269 -8.20 -19.10 -19.92
C HIS A 269 -9.43 -19.72 -19.26
N LEU A 270 -9.98 -19.16 -18.18
CA LEU A 270 -11.19 -19.71 -17.59
C LEU A 270 -12.36 -19.55 -18.57
N PRO A 271 -13.01 -20.67 -18.98
CA PRO A 271 -14.20 -20.57 -19.78
C PRO A 271 -15.31 -19.95 -18.94
N ILE A 272 -16.09 -19.04 -19.54
CA ILE A 272 -17.38 -18.66 -18.97
C ILE A 272 -18.25 -19.91 -19.02
N PRO A 273 -18.75 -20.43 -17.89
CA PRO A 273 -19.64 -21.59 -17.91
C PRO A 273 -20.88 -21.26 -18.74
N SER A 274 -20.97 -21.76 -19.97
CA SER A 274 -22.21 -21.71 -20.74
C SER A 274 -23.05 -22.91 -20.36
N LEU A 275 -24.28 -22.68 -19.88
CA LEU A 275 -25.26 -23.73 -19.59
C LEU A 275 -25.76 -24.48 -20.84
N ASP A 276 -25.24 -24.17 -22.03
CA ASP A 276 -25.59 -24.81 -23.31
C ASP A 276 -24.88 -26.16 -23.49
N THR A 277 -24.98 -27.05 -22.50
CA THR A 277 -24.85 -28.48 -22.77
C THR A 277 -26.16 -28.94 -23.39
N LYS A 278 -26.19 -28.96 -24.73
CA LYS A 278 -27.21 -29.67 -25.51
C LYS A 278 -27.38 -31.07 -24.91
N ILE A 279 -28.53 -31.30 -24.27
CA ILE A 279 -29.01 -32.64 -23.94
C ILE A 279 -29.03 -33.40 -25.27
N PRO A 280 -28.33 -34.54 -25.41
CA PRO A 280 -28.49 -35.36 -26.60
C PRO A 280 -29.94 -35.84 -26.58
N LEU A 281 -30.76 -35.32 -27.50
CA LEU A 281 -32.07 -35.88 -27.79
C LEU A 281 -31.84 -37.34 -28.14
N GLY A 282 -32.39 -38.23 -27.30
CA GLY A 282 -32.28 -39.66 -27.47
C GLY A 282 -32.68 -40.06 -28.89
N GLU A 283 -31.95 -41.04 -29.42
CA GLU A 283 -32.24 -41.70 -30.69
C GLU A 283 -33.70 -42.17 -30.70
N GLU A 284 -34.55 -41.45 -31.43
CA GLU A 284 -35.86 -41.95 -31.78
C GLU A 284 -35.70 -43.19 -32.67
N SER A 285 -36.18 -44.29 -32.13
CA SER A 285 -36.46 -45.55 -32.80
C SER A 285 -36.99 -45.36 -34.23
N ARG A 286 -36.14 -45.64 -35.22
CA ARG A 286 -36.60 -46.06 -36.55
C ARG A 286 -36.47 -47.57 -36.65
N GLN A 287 -37.54 -48.25 -36.24
CA GLN A 287 -37.92 -49.53 -36.83
C GLN A 287 -38.07 -49.30 -38.34
N GLN A 288 -37.11 -49.78 -39.13
CA GLN A 288 -37.37 -50.16 -40.51
C GLN A 288 -37.74 -51.64 -40.51
N ALA A 289 -38.99 -51.86 -40.90
CA ALA A 289 -39.46 -53.12 -41.43
C ALA A 289 -38.70 -53.43 -42.73
N ASP A 290 -38.32 -54.70 -42.90
CA ASP A 290 -38.41 -55.46 -44.16
C ASP A 290 -38.12 -56.94 -43.82
N VAL A 291 -39.15 -57.77 -43.69
CA VAL A 291 -39.66 -58.77 -44.67
C VAL A 291 -38.67 -59.91 -44.95
N ALA A 292 -38.91 -61.06 -44.30
CA ALA A 292 -39.01 -62.42 -44.88
C ALA A 292 -39.30 -63.46 -43.79
#